data_AF-A0A6V7JK70-F1
#
_entry.id   AF-A0A6V7JK70-F1
#
_cell.length_a   1.000
_cell.length_b   1.000
_cell.length_c   1.000
_cell.angle_alpha   90.00
_cell.angle_beta   90.00
_cell.angle_gamma   90.00
#
_symmetry.space_group_name_H-M   'P 1'
#
loop_
_entity.id
_entity.type
_entity.pdbx_description
1 polymer ?
#
loop_
_entity_poly.entity_id
_entity_poly.type
_entity_poly.pdbx_seq_one_letter_code
_entity_poly.pdbx_strand_id
1 'polypeptide(L)'
;STYQFLFENCGDLYQREYQTSKGNEPRPEDREPRLDSLKFWDMLITLIIAVIEEDKKSYGPVLNQFPQELNIGQLSAATMWALFAVDLKYALEEHEAHRMCHCADYMNLHFKVKGLYDEFVAEVPPYKGAVPEYPAWFEPFVMQWLNANDDNSLEYLRGAFARDKKDGFQKSSEHALFSNSVVDIFTQLTECFKVVSELKCPDPEIRK
;
A
#
# COMPACT_ATOMS: atom_id res chain seq x y z
N SER A 1 20.99 5.97 -14.07
CA SER A 1 21.15 4.87 -13.09
C SER A 1 20.10 3.80 -13.37
N THR A 2 20.18 2.60 -12.78
CA THR A 2 19.16 1.56 -12.97
C THR A 2 17.76 2.07 -12.61
N TYR A 3 17.62 2.78 -11.49
CA TYR A 3 16.36 3.41 -11.10
C TYR A 3 15.78 4.33 -12.18
N GLN A 4 16.59 5.26 -12.71
CA GLN A 4 16.14 6.17 -13.77
C GLN A 4 15.65 5.40 -15.01
N PHE A 5 16.36 4.33 -15.38
CA PHE A 5 15.96 3.47 -16.49
C PHE A 5 14.63 2.76 -16.22
N LEU A 6 14.41 2.25 -15.01
CA LEU A 6 13.12 1.66 -14.60
C LEU A 6 12.00 2.70 -14.66
N PHE A 7 12.24 3.92 -14.17
CA PHE A 7 11.26 4.99 -14.14
C PHE A 7 10.84 5.40 -15.56
N GLU A 8 11.79 5.67 -16.44
CA GLU A 8 11.56 6.12 -17.83
C GLU A 8 10.91 5.04 -18.70
N ASN A 9 11.12 3.76 -18.38
CA ASN A 9 10.66 2.63 -19.21
C ASN A 9 9.66 1.73 -18.47
N CYS A 10 9.03 2.23 -17.40
CA CYS A 10 8.27 1.45 -16.42
C CYS A 10 7.19 0.57 -17.09
N GLY A 11 6.31 1.19 -17.89
CA GLY A 11 5.21 0.47 -18.53
C GLY A 11 5.68 -0.61 -19.51
N ASP A 12 6.73 -0.35 -20.28
CA ASP A 12 7.27 -1.30 -21.27
C ASP A 12 7.99 -2.49 -20.60
N LEU A 13 8.77 -2.22 -19.55
CA LEU A 13 9.45 -3.27 -18.77
C LEU A 13 8.45 -4.16 -18.04
N TYR A 14 7.47 -3.54 -17.36
CA TYR A 14 6.42 -4.27 -16.65
C TYR A 14 5.62 -5.16 -17.61
N GLN A 15 5.25 -4.62 -18.77
CA GLN A 15 4.56 -5.38 -19.81
C GLN A 15 5.36 -6.60 -20.29
N ARG A 16 6.66 -6.42 -20.53
CA ARG A 16 7.53 -7.49 -21.02
C ARG A 16 7.68 -8.64 -20.02
N GLU A 17 7.75 -8.35 -18.74
CA GLU A 17 8.13 -9.34 -17.71
C GLU A 17 6.94 -10.01 -17.02
N TYR A 18 5.80 -9.31 -16.88
CA TYR A 18 4.71 -9.76 -16.00
C TYR A 18 3.39 -10.07 -16.72
N GLN A 19 3.32 -9.98 -18.05
CA GLN A 19 2.09 -10.31 -18.79
C GLN A 19 1.99 -11.78 -19.17
N THR A 20 1.02 -12.48 -18.59
CA THR A 20 0.56 -13.82 -19.01
C THR A 20 -0.93 -13.86 -19.42
N SER A 21 -1.69 -12.77 -19.31
CA SER A 21 -3.13 -12.76 -19.60
C SER A 21 -3.61 -11.48 -20.32
N LYS A 22 -4.44 -11.67 -21.36
CA LYS A 22 -5.04 -10.59 -22.17
C LYS A 22 -6.04 -9.80 -21.31
N GLY A 23 -5.74 -8.52 -21.02
CA GLY A 23 -6.68 -7.61 -20.34
C GLY A 23 -6.03 -6.64 -19.35
N ASN A 24 -4.81 -6.93 -18.87
CA ASN A 24 -4.06 -6.08 -17.93
C ASN A 24 -2.93 -5.29 -18.58
N GLU A 25 -3.01 -5.03 -19.90
CA GLU A 25 -1.99 -4.24 -20.57
C GLU A 25 -1.95 -2.81 -19.97
N PRO A 26 -0.78 -2.30 -19.55
CA PRO A 26 -0.66 -0.90 -19.21
C PRO A 26 -1.00 -0.09 -20.46
N ARG A 27 -1.96 0.83 -20.29
CA ARG A 27 -2.32 1.76 -21.36
C ARG A 27 -1.09 2.62 -21.65
N PRO A 28 -0.98 3.22 -22.86
CA PRO A 28 0.08 4.18 -23.15
C PRO A 28 0.18 5.29 -22.09
N GLU A 29 -0.97 5.64 -21.53
CA GLU A 29 -1.13 6.65 -20.50
C GLU A 29 -0.65 6.21 -19.10
N ASP A 30 -0.52 4.90 -18.84
CA ASP A 30 -0.05 4.38 -17.55
C ASP A 30 1.49 4.36 -17.47
N ARG A 31 2.20 4.82 -18.52
CA ARG A 31 3.67 4.80 -18.64
C ARG A 31 4.38 5.90 -17.87
N GLU A 32 3.64 6.91 -17.43
CA GLU A 32 4.14 8.07 -16.69
C GLU A 32 3.31 8.28 -15.41
N PRO A 33 3.86 8.94 -14.36
CA PRO A 33 3.08 9.34 -13.19
C PRO A 33 1.90 10.23 -13.58
N ARG A 34 0.73 9.99 -12.97
CA ARG A 34 -0.50 10.74 -13.25
C ARG A 34 -1.28 11.04 -11.98
N LEU A 35 -1.91 12.21 -11.94
CA LEU A 35 -2.72 12.62 -10.79
C LEU A 35 -4.04 11.84 -10.64
N ASP A 36 -4.56 11.30 -11.74
CA ASP A 36 -5.80 10.52 -11.79
C ASP A 36 -5.58 9.00 -11.85
N SER A 37 -4.33 8.53 -11.68
CA SER A 37 -4.04 7.09 -11.58
C SER A 37 -2.75 6.80 -10.82
N LEU A 38 -2.81 5.84 -9.89
CA LEU A 38 -1.64 5.36 -9.13
C LEU A 38 -0.96 4.13 -9.76
N LYS A 39 -1.40 3.69 -10.95
CA LYS A 39 -0.93 2.44 -11.57
C LYS A 39 0.55 2.47 -11.94
N PHE A 40 1.08 3.63 -12.32
CA PHE A 40 2.51 3.82 -12.56
C PHE A 40 3.35 3.40 -11.34
N TRP A 41 3.00 3.91 -10.15
CA TRP A 41 3.72 3.63 -8.91
C TRP A 41 3.67 2.16 -8.53
N ASP A 42 2.55 1.49 -8.77
CA ASP A 42 2.40 0.05 -8.57
C ASP A 42 3.36 -0.76 -9.46
N MET A 43 3.40 -0.45 -10.75
CA MET A 43 4.32 -1.09 -11.68
C MET A 43 5.78 -0.82 -11.30
N LEU A 44 6.11 0.41 -10.91
CA LEU A 44 7.45 0.79 -10.51
C LEU A 44 7.91 0.03 -9.25
N ILE A 45 7.06 -0.12 -8.23
CA ILE A 45 7.36 -0.93 -7.04
C ILE A 45 7.67 -2.37 -7.45
N THR A 46 6.89 -2.96 -8.36
CA THR A 46 7.10 -4.34 -8.82
C THR A 46 8.47 -4.49 -9.48
N LEU A 47 8.85 -3.54 -10.36
CA LEU A 47 10.15 -3.55 -11.03
C LEU A 47 11.32 -3.31 -10.07
N ILE A 48 11.15 -2.44 -9.07
CA ILE A 48 12.15 -2.21 -8.02
C ILE A 48 12.41 -3.50 -7.25
N ILE A 49 11.36 -4.21 -6.83
CA ILE A 49 11.48 -5.50 -6.14
C ILE A 49 12.25 -6.49 -7.03
N ALA A 50 11.91 -6.57 -8.31
CA ALA A 50 12.58 -7.47 -9.25
C ALA A 50 14.09 -7.21 -9.33
N VAL A 51 14.50 -5.93 -9.40
CA VAL A 51 15.93 -5.58 -9.44
C VAL A 51 16.62 -5.89 -8.12
N ILE A 52 16.01 -5.60 -6.97
CA ILE A 52 16.61 -5.91 -5.66
C ILE A 52 16.82 -7.42 -5.53
N GLU A 53 15.85 -8.23 -5.95
CA GLU A 53 15.95 -9.68 -5.94
C GLU A 53 17.02 -10.21 -6.90
N GLU A 54 17.10 -9.65 -8.11
CA GLU A 54 18.14 -9.99 -9.08
C GLU A 54 19.54 -9.64 -8.56
N ASP A 55 19.71 -8.45 -7.98
CA ASP A 55 20.96 -7.99 -7.37
C ASP A 55 21.42 -8.92 -6.24
N LYS A 56 20.48 -9.31 -5.38
CA LYS A 56 20.75 -10.26 -4.29
C LYS A 56 21.12 -11.66 -4.82
N LYS A 57 20.41 -12.15 -5.84
CA LYS A 57 20.52 -13.54 -6.32
C LYS A 57 21.67 -13.75 -7.31
N SER A 58 21.85 -12.84 -8.24
CA SER A 58 22.78 -12.97 -9.37
C SER A 58 24.13 -12.34 -9.05
N TYR A 59 24.12 -11.12 -8.52
CA TYR A 59 25.35 -10.34 -8.31
C TYR A 59 25.94 -10.55 -6.92
N GLY A 60 25.10 -10.74 -5.89
CA GLY A 60 25.52 -11.01 -4.51
C GLY A 60 26.57 -12.14 -4.39
N PRO A 61 26.34 -13.35 -4.94
CA PRO A 61 27.30 -14.45 -4.84
C PRO A 61 28.62 -14.18 -5.60
N VAL A 62 28.58 -13.39 -6.67
CA VAL A 62 29.72 -13.09 -7.54
C VAL A 62 30.62 -12.01 -6.91
N LEU A 63 30.02 -11.00 -6.28
CA LEU A 63 30.69 -9.86 -5.67
C LEU A 63 30.85 -10.03 -4.15
N ASN A 64 31.27 -11.21 -3.71
CA ASN A 64 31.37 -11.60 -2.30
C ASN A 64 32.81 -11.54 -1.75
N GLN A 65 33.68 -10.69 -2.30
CA GLN A 65 35.08 -10.58 -1.88
C GLN A 65 35.22 -9.92 -0.50
N PHE A 66 34.24 -9.09 -0.10
CA PHE A 66 34.22 -8.37 1.17
C PHE A 66 32.85 -8.48 1.87
N PRO A 67 32.42 -9.68 2.30
CA PRO A 67 31.06 -9.93 2.81
C PRO A 67 30.66 -9.11 4.05
N GLN A 68 31.63 -8.65 4.83
CA GLN A 68 31.40 -7.85 6.03
C GLN A 68 31.24 -6.35 5.72
N GLU A 69 31.74 -5.91 4.56
CA GLU A 69 31.76 -4.49 4.16
C GLU A 69 30.77 -4.19 3.04
N LEU A 70 30.51 -5.18 2.17
CA LEU A 70 29.68 -5.03 0.99
C LEU A 70 28.66 -6.17 0.88
N ASN A 71 27.39 -5.81 0.98
CA ASN A 71 26.27 -6.68 0.65
C ASN A 71 25.48 -6.04 -0.49
N ILE A 72 25.58 -6.63 -1.69
CA ILE A 72 24.97 -6.08 -2.92
C ILE A 72 23.45 -5.97 -2.79
N GLY A 73 22.78 -6.97 -2.20
CA GLY A 73 21.33 -6.93 -2.03
C GLY A 73 20.89 -5.79 -1.10
N GLN A 74 21.63 -5.58 -0.01
CA GLN A 74 21.38 -4.46 0.91
C GLN A 74 21.66 -3.11 0.25
N LEU A 75 22.78 -2.97 -0.47
CA LEU A 75 23.13 -1.76 -1.19
C LEU A 75 22.09 -1.41 -2.26
N SER A 76 21.63 -2.41 -3.03
CA SER A 76 20.58 -2.27 -4.03
C SER A 76 19.28 -1.80 -3.39
N ALA A 77 18.81 -2.49 -2.34
CA ALA A 77 17.60 -2.11 -1.62
C ALA A 77 17.65 -0.68 -1.08
N ALA A 78 18.77 -0.31 -0.42
CA ALA A 78 18.93 1.03 0.13
C ALA A 78 18.93 2.13 -0.96
N THR A 79 19.59 1.86 -2.09
CA THR A 79 19.69 2.81 -3.20
C THR A 79 18.36 2.97 -3.92
N MET A 80 17.69 1.86 -4.23
CA MET A 80 16.39 1.89 -4.90
C MET A 80 15.33 2.56 -4.03
N TRP A 81 15.28 2.23 -2.73
CA TRP A 81 14.38 2.87 -1.80
C TRP A 81 14.64 4.36 -1.68
N ALA A 82 15.90 4.79 -1.53
CA ALA A 82 16.23 6.21 -1.38
C ALA A 82 15.75 7.07 -2.55
N LEU A 83 15.89 6.57 -3.79
CA LEU A 83 15.45 7.29 -4.98
C LEU A 83 13.92 7.25 -5.12
N PHE A 84 13.32 6.07 -4.95
CA PHE A 84 11.87 5.88 -4.98
C PHE A 84 11.13 6.73 -3.95
N ALA A 85 11.64 6.80 -2.72
CA ALA A 85 11.05 7.54 -1.62
C ALA A 85 10.92 9.03 -1.94
N VAL A 86 11.94 9.62 -2.57
CA VAL A 86 11.93 11.04 -2.94
C VAL A 86 10.83 11.31 -3.97
N ASP A 87 10.80 10.53 -5.05
CA ASP A 87 9.83 10.73 -6.13
C ASP A 87 8.39 10.46 -5.67
N LEU A 88 8.17 9.38 -4.91
CA LEU A 88 6.84 9.06 -4.40
C LEU A 88 6.35 10.12 -3.41
N LYS A 89 7.22 10.64 -2.53
CA LYS A 89 6.85 11.70 -1.59
C LYS A 89 6.34 12.94 -2.34
N TYR A 90 7.09 13.42 -3.33
CA TYR A 90 6.66 14.59 -4.12
C TYR A 90 5.36 14.34 -4.88
N ALA A 91 5.21 13.13 -5.44
CA ALA A 91 3.96 12.77 -6.10
C ALA A 91 2.78 12.79 -5.13
N LEU A 92 2.93 12.21 -3.93
CA LEU A 92 1.86 12.19 -2.92
C LEU A 92 1.50 13.60 -2.41
N GLU A 93 2.48 14.50 -2.29
CA GLU A 93 2.22 15.92 -2.00
C GLU A 93 1.36 16.58 -3.10
N GLU A 94 1.63 16.27 -4.38
CA GLU A 94 0.83 16.78 -5.50
C GLU A 94 -0.58 16.14 -5.56
N HIS A 95 -0.67 14.84 -5.27
CA HIS A 95 -1.94 14.11 -5.17
C HIS A 95 -2.80 14.63 -4.01
N GLU A 96 -2.21 15.07 -2.90
CA GLU A 96 -2.95 15.63 -1.77
C GLU A 96 -3.69 16.92 -2.17
N ALA A 97 -3.08 17.73 -3.04
CA ALA A 97 -3.67 18.97 -3.53
C ALA A 97 -4.85 18.75 -4.49
N HIS A 98 -4.86 17.66 -5.26
CA HIS A 98 -5.85 17.42 -6.33
C HIS A 98 -6.87 16.32 -6.02
N ARG A 99 -6.46 15.26 -5.33
CA ARG A 99 -7.27 14.10 -4.89
C ARG A 99 -8.15 13.49 -5.99
N MET A 100 -7.58 13.22 -7.17
CA MET A 100 -8.34 12.71 -8.32
C MET A 100 -8.55 11.18 -8.32
N CYS A 101 -7.78 10.41 -7.53
CA CYS A 101 -7.97 8.96 -7.37
C CYS A 101 -8.95 8.61 -6.23
N HIS A 102 -9.47 7.38 -6.22
CA HIS A 102 -10.31 6.91 -5.10
C HIS A 102 -9.46 6.68 -3.84
N CYS A 103 -10.06 6.87 -2.65
CA CYS A 103 -9.36 6.64 -1.38
C CYS A 103 -8.80 5.21 -1.25
N ALA A 104 -9.52 4.21 -1.79
CA ALA A 104 -9.07 2.82 -1.82
C ALA A 104 -7.76 2.63 -2.61
N ASP A 105 -7.54 3.42 -3.68
CA ASP A 105 -6.32 3.32 -4.48
C ASP A 105 -5.09 3.77 -3.68
N TYR A 106 -5.22 4.86 -2.91
CA TYR A 106 -4.17 5.32 -2.02
C TYR A 106 -3.87 4.33 -0.90
N MET A 107 -4.91 3.70 -0.33
CA MET A 107 -4.72 2.64 0.67
C MET A 107 -3.97 1.44 0.09
N ASN A 108 -4.34 0.99 -1.11
CA ASN A 108 -3.65 -0.10 -1.80
C ASN A 108 -2.17 0.24 -2.06
N LEU A 109 -1.89 1.47 -2.52
CA LEU A 109 -0.52 1.91 -2.72
C LEU A 109 0.26 1.96 -1.39
N HIS A 110 -0.35 2.44 -0.31
CA HIS A 110 0.25 2.46 1.02
C HIS A 110 0.65 1.05 1.47
N PHE A 111 -0.22 0.05 1.31
CA PHE A 111 0.10 -1.34 1.63
C PHE A 111 1.26 -1.90 0.79
N LYS A 112 1.36 -1.52 -0.50
CA LYS A 112 2.46 -1.94 -1.37
C LYS A 112 3.79 -1.31 -0.96
N VAL A 113 3.79 -0.02 -0.64
CA VAL A 113 4.98 0.70 -0.14
C VAL A 113 5.44 0.10 1.19
N LYS A 114 4.51 -0.18 2.09
CA LYS A 114 4.79 -0.89 3.35
C LYS A 114 5.41 -2.25 3.11
N GLY A 115 4.88 -3.04 2.18
CA GLY A 115 5.44 -4.35 1.81
C GLY A 115 6.87 -4.25 1.31
N LEU A 116 7.14 -3.34 0.37
CA LEU A 116 8.49 -3.05 -0.11
C LEU A 116 9.44 -2.68 1.05
N TYR A 117 9.02 -1.77 1.93
CA TYR A 117 9.85 -1.31 3.03
C TYR A 117 10.14 -2.43 4.03
N ASP A 118 9.10 -3.11 4.52
CA ASP A 118 9.23 -4.12 5.57
C ASP A 118 10.07 -5.32 5.11
N GLU A 119 9.93 -5.74 3.85
CA GLU A 119 10.60 -6.93 3.33
C GLU A 119 12.05 -6.65 2.91
N PHE A 120 12.32 -5.49 2.28
CA PHE A 120 13.60 -5.22 1.64
C PHE A 120 14.45 -4.14 2.32
N VAL A 121 13.85 -3.22 3.08
CA VAL A 121 14.51 -1.99 3.53
C VAL A 121 14.68 -1.92 5.05
N ALA A 122 13.69 -2.37 5.82
CA ALA A 122 13.62 -2.16 7.28
C ALA A 122 14.86 -2.67 8.05
N GLU A 123 15.51 -3.73 7.57
CA GLU A 123 16.71 -4.32 8.20
C GLU A 123 18.03 -3.87 7.56
N VAL A 124 17.99 -2.92 6.63
CA VAL A 124 19.14 -2.44 5.85
C VAL A 124 19.67 -1.12 6.43
N PRO A 125 20.99 -0.97 6.67
CA PRO A 125 21.57 0.34 7.00
C PRO A 125 21.39 1.37 5.85
N PRO A 126 21.04 2.63 6.13
CA PRO A 126 20.91 3.27 7.45
C PRO A 126 19.52 3.14 8.11
N TYR A 127 18.57 2.48 7.47
CA TYR A 127 17.16 2.41 7.91
C TYR A 127 16.92 1.49 9.11
N LYS A 128 17.83 0.54 9.35
CA LYS A 128 17.72 -0.39 10.48
C LYS A 128 17.62 0.34 11.81
N GLY A 129 16.49 0.16 12.48
CA GLY A 129 16.18 0.78 13.78
C GLY A 129 15.72 2.24 13.69
N ALA A 130 15.61 2.80 12.49
CA ALA A 130 15.01 4.12 12.27
C ALA A 130 13.47 4.00 12.14
N VAL A 131 12.77 5.08 12.51
CA VAL A 131 11.34 5.22 12.21
C VAL A 131 11.20 5.61 10.74
N PRO A 132 10.48 4.86 9.90
CA PRO A 132 10.32 5.21 8.50
C PRO A 132 9.41 6.42 8.32
N GLU A 133 9.75 7.26 7.35
CA GLU A 133 8.99 8.47 7.02
C GLU A 133 7.78 8.21 6.13
N TYR A 134 7.75 7.09 5.39
CA TYR A 134 6.70 6.83 4.40
C TYR A 134 5.26 6.88 4.93
N PRO A 135 4.95 6.45 6.17
CA PRO A 135 3.57 6.50 6.66
C PRO A 135 3.00 7.92 6.69
N ALA A 136 3.84 8.93 6.96
CA ALA A 136 3.43 10.33 7.00
C ALA A 136 2.97 10.83 5.62
N TRP A 137 3.54 10.30 4.52
CA TRP A 137 3.13 10.69 3.16
C TRP A 137 1.70 10.23 2.84
N PHE A 138 1.22 9.20 3.54
CA PHE A 138 -0.12 8.63 3.34
C PHE A 138 -1.17 9.14 4.33
N GLU A 139 -0.77 9.85 5.39
CA GLU A 139 -1.67 10.32 6.45
C GLU A 139 -2.92 11.06 5.92
N PRO A 140 -2.81 12.02 4.99
CA PRO A 140 -3.99 12.74 4.48
C PRO A 140 -4.99 11.85 3.74
N PHE A 141 -4.52 10.74 3.16
CA PHE A 141 -5.35 9.79 2.41
C PHE A 141 -5.95 8.74 3.33
N VAL A 142 -5.21 8.31 4.37
CA VAL A 142 -5.74 7.45 5.44
C VAL A 142 -6.88 8.16 6.17
N MET A 143 -6.70 9.45 6.51
CA MET A 143 -7.77 10.25 7.11
C MET A 143 -8.99 10.39 6.20
N GLN A 144 -8.78 10.61 4.90
CA GLN A 144 -9.87 10.64 3.92
C GLN A 144 -10.60 9.29 3.84
N TRP A 145 -9.86 8.18 3.88
CA TRP A 145 -10.44 6.84 3.88
C TRP A 145 -11.25 6.58 5.16
N LEU A 146 -10.75 6.99 6.33
CA LEU A 146 -11.45 6.88 7.61
C LEU A 146 -12.77 7.65 7.61
N ASN A 147 -12.76 8.90 7.13
CA ASN A 147 -13.99 9.70 7.01
C ASN A 147 -15.02 9.05 6.08
N ALA A 148 -14.57 8.57 4.91
CA ALA A 148 -15.45 7.85 3.99
C ALA A 148 -15.97 6.53 4.60
N ASN A 149 -15.12 5.85 5.38
CA ASN A 149 -15.49 4.64 6.09
C ASN A 149 -16.56 4.93 7.16
N ASP A 150 -16.47 6.03 7.88
CA ASP A 150 -17.46 6.42 8.89
C ASP A 150 -18.83 6.71 8.27
N ASP A 151 -18.87 7.45 7.16
CA ASP A 151 -20.11 7.71 6.42
C ASP A 151 -20.76 6.40 5.92
N ASN A 152 -19.96 5.52 5.31
CA ASN A 152 -20.41 4.21 4.85
C ASN A 152 -20.90 3.33 6.00
N SER A 153 -20.20 3.36 7.14
CA SER A 153 -20.56 2.61 8.35
C SER A 153 -21.90 3.08 8.92
N LEU A 154 -22.16 4.40 8.89
CA LEU A 154 -23.43 4.97 9.33
C LEU A 154 -24.58 4.60 8.41
N GLU A 155 -24.37 4.61 7.09
CA GLU A 155 -25.37 4.15 6.12
C GLU A 155 -25.66 2.65 6.31
N TYR A 156 -24.62 1.84 6.48
CA TYR A 156 -24.75 0.41 6.74
C TYR A 156 -25.57 0.15 8.01
N LEU A 157 -25.28 0.86 9.10
CA LEU A 157 -26.02 0.79 10.36
C LEU A 157 -27.50 1.10 10.15
N ARG A 158 -27.83 2.19 9.44
CA ARG A 158 -29.23 2.55 9.13
C ARG A 158 -29.93 1.45 8.33
N GLY A 159 -29.24 0.88 7.35
CA GLY A 159 -29.74 -0.22 6.53
C GLY A 159 -29.98 -1.50 7.34
N ALA A 160 -29.02 -1.92 8.16
CA ALA A 160 -29.13 -3.09 9.04
C ALA A 160 -30.30 -2.94 10.02
N PHE A 161 -30.43 -1.77 10.65
CA PHE A 161 -31.54 -1.47 11.54
C PHE A 161 -32.89 -1.49 10.82
N ALA A 162 -33.00 -0.88 9.64
CA ALA A 162 -34.26 -0.83 8.90
C ALA A 162 -34.74 -2.22 8.46
N ARG A 163 -33.81 -3.11 8.06
CA ARG A 163 -34.12 -4.51 7.74
C ARG A 163 -34.61 -5.26 8.99
N ASP A 164 -33.85 -5.20 10.06
CA ASP A 164 -34.18 -5.91 11.31
C ASP A 164 -35.50 -5.40 11.92
N LYS A 165 -35.79 -4.11 11.79
CA LYS A 165 -37.10 -3.53 12.17
C LYS A 165 -38.25 -4.13 11.37
N LYS A 166 -38.07 -4.35 10.06
CA LYS A 166 -39.08 -4.98 9.21
C LYS A 166 -39.30 -6.44 9.59
N ASP A 167 -38.24 -7.11 10.03
CA ASP A 167 -38.29 -8.51 10.47
C ASP A 167 -38.79 -8.65 11.93
N GLY A 168 -39.04 -7.53 12.62
CA GLY A 168 -39.60 -7.51 13.97
C GLY A 168 -38.57 -7.73 15.08
N PHE A 169 -37.29 -7.43 14.81
CA PHE A 169 -36.19 -7.57 15.77
C PHE A 169 -36.09 -8.98 16.37
N GLN A 170 -36.15 -9.99 15.51
CA GLN A 170 -36.00 -11.37 15.96
C GLN A 170 -34.61 -11.60 16.56
N LYS A 171 -34.56 -12.38 17.64
CA LYS A 171 -33.30 -12.81 18.23
C LYS A 171 -32.44 -13.52 17.18
N SER A 172 -31.15 -13.22 17.18
CA SER A 172 -30.21 -13.83 16.22
C SER A 172 -30.01 -15.32 16.45
N SER A 173 -30.24 -15.81 17.67
CA SER A 173 -30.25 -17.23 18.02
C SER A 173 -31.04 -17.49 19.31
N GLU A 174 -31.28 -18.75 19.64
CA GLU A 174 -31.95 -19.16 20.89
C GLU A 174 -31.19 -18.70 22.13
N HIS A 175 -29.86 -18.63 22.05
CA HIS A 175 -28.98 -18.23 23.15
C HIS A 175 -28.63 -16.73 23.16
N ALA A 176 -29.04 -15.96 22.14
CA ALA A 176 -28.75 -14.54 22.05
C ALA A 176 -29.92 -13.67 22.54
N LEU A 177 -29.60 -12.58 23.23
CA LEU A 177 -30.59 -11.58 23.67
C LEU A 177 -30.73 -10.39 22.70
N PHE A 178 -29.93 -10.36 21.65
CA PHE A 178 -29.91 -9.32 20.64
C PHE A 178 -30.37 -9.84 19.28
N SER A 179 -30.79 -8.92 18.42
CA SER A 179 -31.27 -9.21 17.07
C SER A 179 -30.15 -9.17 16.02
N ASN A 180 -30.48 -9.49 14.77
CA ASN A 180 -29.49 -9.65 13.69
C ASN A 180 -28.75 -8.35 13.36
N SER A 181 -29.38 -7.17 13.50
CA SER A 181 -28.70 -5.90 13.22
C SER A 181 -27.45 -5.67 14.08
N VAL A 182 -27.45 -6.17 15.32
CA VAL A 182 -26.27 -6.07 16.21
C VAL A 182 -25.10 -6.87 15.63
N VAL A 183 -25.36 -8.09 15.15
CA VAL A 183 -24.32 -8.95 14.56
C VAL A 183 -23.76 -8.30 13.29
N ASP A 184 -24.63 -7.81 12.41
CA ASP A 184 -24.26 -7.16 11.14
C ASP A 184 -23.35 -5.95 11.39
N ILE A 185 -23.76 -5.05 12.31
CA ILE A 185 -23.00 -3.82 12.62
C ILE A 185 -21.62 -4.15 13.19
N PHE A 186 -21.54 -5.05 14.17
CA PHE A 186 -20.25 -5.42 14.77
C PHE A 186 -19.33 -6.14 13.78
N THR A 187 -19.89 -6.90 12.84
CA THR A 187 -19.11 -7.56 11.78
C THR A 187 -18.49 -6.51 10.88
N GLN A 188 -19.27 -5.55 10.40
CA GLN A 188 -18.79 -4.47 9.53
C GLN A 188 -17.75 -3.59 10.22
N LEU A 189 -17.98 -3.16 11.47
CA LEU A 189 -17.00 -2.36 12.23
C LEU A 189 -15.68 -3.13 12.46
N THR A 190 -15.78 -4.45 12.67
CA THR A 190 -14.60 -5.31 12.83
C THR A 190 -13.81 -5.40 11.52
N GLU A 191 -14.48 -5.46 10.37
CA GLU A 191 -13.82 -5.44 9.06
C GLU A 191 -13.11 -4.11 8.81
N CYS A 192 -13.75 -2.98 9.11
CA CYS A 192 -13.13 -1.65 9.03
C CYS A 192 -11.90 -1.55 9.92
N PHE A 193 -12.00 -2.03 11.17
CA PHE A 193 -10.88 -2.04 12.11
C PHE A 193 -9.70 -2.88 11.62
N LYS A 194 -9.97 -4.03 10.99
CA LYS A 194 -8.90 -4.88 10.43
C LYS A 194 -8.05 -4.12 9.42
N VAL A 195 -8.66 -3.38 8.50
CA VAL A 195 -7.92 -2.58 7.51
C VAL A 195 -6.98 -1.58 8.19
N VAL A 196 -7.47 -0.85 9.19
CA VAL A 196 -6.63 0.11 9.95
C VAL A 196 -5.52 -0.60 10.72
N SER A 197 -5.83 -1.76 11.32
CA SER A 197 -4.86 -2.52 12.10
C SER A 197 -3.74 -3.12 11.24
N GLU A 198 -4.03 -3.47 9.99
CA GLU A 198 -3.07 -4.05 9.04
C GLU A 198 -2.05 -3.01 8.55
N LEU A 199 -2.40 -1.72 8.55
CA LEU A 199 -1.46 -0.64 8.23
C LEU A 199 -0.26 -0.63 9.19
N LYS A 200 -0.41 -1.14 10.42
CA LYS A 200 0.66 -1.25 11.44
C LYS A 200 1.62 -0.06 11.40
N CYS A 201 1.10 1.17 11.51
CA CYS A 201 1.91 2.37 11.35
C CYS A 201 3.09 2.32 12.32
N PRO A 202 4.35 2.29 11.85
CA PRO A 202 5.52 2.18 12.71
C PRO A 202 5.83 3.47 13.48
N ASP A 203 5.25 4.60 13.07
CA ASP A 203 5.42 5.88 13.74
C ASP A 203 4.56 5.98 15.02
N PRO A 204 5.16 6.12 16.21
CA PRO A 204 4.43 6.26 17.47
C PRO A 204 3.68 7.59 17.61
N GLU A 205 4.05 8.66 16.91
CA GLU A 205 3.32 9.94 16.95
C GLU A 205 2.01 9.87 16.15
N ILE A 206 2.00 9.14 15.02
CA ILE A 206 0.78 8.91 14.22
C ILE A 206 -0.22 7.98 14.95
N ARG A 207 0.25 7.17 15.91
CA ARG A 207 -0.61 6.29 16.72
C ARG A 207 -1.38 7.01 17.84
N LYS A 208 -1.05 8.27 18.14
CA LYS A 208 -1.67 9.03 19.25
C LYS A 208 -2.99 9.64 18.83
#